data_AF-A0A1M7ADZ9-F1
#
_entry.id   AF-A0A1M7ADZ9-F1
#
_cell.length_a   1.000
_cell.length_b   1.000
_cell.length_c   1.000
_cell.angle_alpha   90.00
_cell.angle_beta   90.00
_cell.angle_gamma   90.00
#
_symmetry.space_group_name_H-M   'P 1'
#
loop_
_entity.id
_entity.type
_entity.pdbx_description
1 polymer ?
#
loop_
_entity_poly.entity_id
_entity_poly.type
_entity_poly.pdbx_seq_one_letter_code
_entity_poly.pdbx_strand_id
1 'polypeptide(L)'
;MGLGVADRDGQRGGDTSRQSLSTGGTSASGDTNSKRVLLHLVGMGGERSQEGIRRAGTNGFMGEVMSKIKVSALSGEALNDQVALALGWQQRMWGAIPVWFDPANENRYRCHVAQWKPSENWAQGGPLMEQAKISTIPRINGAWYAEIPMEIKKDGVFQFGHTQLIAAMRCFVDSESEGKVDE
;
A
#
# COMPACT_ATOMS: atom_id res chain seq x y z
N MET A 1 -50.49 26.14 36.28
CA MET A 1 -50.80 24.74 36.64
C MET A 1 -50.39 23.87 35.47
N GLY A 2 -49.47 22.92 35.47
CA GLY A 2 -48.37 22.53 36.35
C GLY A 2 -47.42 21.74 35.43
N LEU A 3 -46.12 22.04 35.47
CA LEU A 3 -45.08 21.41 34.65
C LEU A 3 -44.58 20.15 35.38
N GLY A 4 -44.54 19.01 34.69
CA GLY A 4 -43.98 17.75 35.20
C GLY A 4 -42.70 17.41 34.47
N VAL A 5 -41.56 17.63 35.12
CA VAL A 5 -40.22 17.20 34.70
C VAL A 5 -39.94 15.86 35.37
N ALA A 6 -39.56 14.85 34.59
CA ALA A 6 -39.17 13.55 35.10
C ALA A 6 -37.65 13.38 34.98
N ASP A 7 -36.99 13.52 36.12
CA ASP A 7 -35.61 13.08 36.38
C ASP A 7 -35.51 11.55 36.30
N ARG A 8 -34.45 11.05 35.66
CA ARG A 8 -33.96 9.68 35.84
C ARG A 8 -32.43 9.69 35.91
N ASP A 9 -31.94 9.93 37.11
CA ASP A 9 -30.61 9.54 37.54
C ASP A 9 -30.52 8.02 37.64
N GLY A 10 -29.59 7.43 36.90
CA GLY A 10 -29.26 6.01 36.92
C GLY A 10 -27.77 5.79 37.13
N GLN A 11 -27.32 5.92 38.38
CA GLN A 11 -26.00 5.47 38.84
C GLN A 11 -26.03 3.98 39.20
N ARG A 12 -25.09 3.20 38.64
CA ARG A 12 -24.46 1.99 39.22
C ARG A 12 -23.29 1.64 38.29
N GLY A 13 -22.02 1.63 38.71
CA GLY A 13 -21.47 1.10 39.95
C GLY A 13 -20.87 -0.28 39.63
N GLY A 14 -19.58 -0.32 39.29
CA GLY A 14 -18.87 -1.54 38.89
C GLY A 14 -17.36 -1.32 38.86
N ASP A 15 -16.80 -1.03 40.02
CA ASP A 15 -15.36 -1.07 40.30
C ASP A 15 -14.95 -2.55 40.46
N THR A 16 -13.94 -3.01 39.72
CA THR A 16 -13.31 -4.30 39.99
C THR A 16 -11.83 -4.26 39.63
N SER A 17 -11.04 -4.01 40.66
CA SER A 17 -9.79 -4.70 40.98
C SER A 17 -8.64 -4.66 39.97
N ARG A 18 -7.65 -3.83 40.34
CA ARG A 18 -6.26 -4.23 40.64
C ARG A 18 -5.75 -5.49 39.93
N GLN A 19 -4.79 -5.33 39.03
CA GLN A 19 -3.56 -6.12 39.09
C GLN A 19 -2.33 -5.23 38.92
N SER A 20 -1.41 -5.46 39.83
CA SER A 20 -0.16 -4.76 40.09
C SER A 20 1.02 -5.54 39.54
N LEU A 21 2.06 -4.80 39.13
CA LEU A 21 3.49 -5.14 39.15
C LEU A 21 3.99 -6.25 38.20
N SER A 22 4.81 -5.84 37.22
CA SER A 22 6.19 -6.35 37.16
C SER A 22 7.14 -5.34 36.51
N THR A 23 7.88 -4.61 37.33
CA THR A 23 9.15 -3.99 36.94
C THR A 23 10.22 -5.08 36.92
N GLY A 24 10.54 -5.60 35.74
CA GLY A 24 11.67 -6.49 35.50
C GLY A 24 12.76 -5.76 34.74
N GLY A 25 13.77 -5.27 35.46
CA GLY A 25 15.02 -4.84 34.85
C GLY A 25 15.86 -6.05 34.42
N THR A 26 16.56 -5.94 33.31
CA THR A 26 17.82 -6.66 33.13
C THR A 26 18.73 -5.88 32.19
N SER A 27 19.78 -5.36 32.80
CA SER A 27 20.97 -4.81 32.19
C SER A 27 21.67 -5.91 31.37
N ALA A 28 22.08 -5.60 30.14
CA ALA A 28 23.10 -6.38 29.44
C ALA A 28 24.04 -5.42 28.71
N SER A 29 25.12 -5.11 29.44
CA SER A 29 26.39 -4.63 28.91
C SER A 29 26.96 -5.67 27.95
N GLY A 30 27.55 -5.21 26.85
CA GLY A 30 28.11 -6.08 25.81
C GLY A 30 28.93 -5.30 24.79
N ASP A 31 29.95 -4.59 25.26
CA ASP A 31 31.08 -4.17 24.43
C ASP A 31 31.74 -5.40 23.78
N THR A 32 31.80 -5.45 22.45
CA THR A 32 32.90 -6.11 21.74
C THR A 32 33.18 -5.43 20.40
N ASN A 33 34.03 -4.41 20.50
CA ASN A 33 35.21 -4.21 19.66
C ASN A 33 35.44 -5.31 18.59
N SER A 34 35.16 -5.00 17.32
CA SER A 34 35.73 -5.72 16.17
C SER A 34 36.44 -4.71 15.27
N LYS A 35 37.67 -4.39 15.66
CA LYS A 35 38.72 -3.94 14.76
C LYS A 35 38.92 -5.02 13.70
N ARG A 36 38.63 -4.73 12.43
CA ARG A 36 39.23 -5.46 11.32
C ARG A 36 39.98 -4.52 10.40
N VAL A 37 41.26 -4.86 10.34
CA VAL A 37 42.39 -4.28 9.65
C VAL A 37 42.19 -4.35 8.13
N LEU A 38 42.43 -3.19 7.50
CA LEU A 38 43.25 -2.97 6.30
C LEU A 38 43.11 -3.94 5.11
N LEU A 39 42.71 -3.39 3.97
CA LEU A 39 43.41 -3.63 2.70
C LEU A 39 43.26 -2.41 1.80
N HIS A 40 44.35 -1.64 1.73
CA HIS A 40 44.68 -0.77 0.61
C HIS A 40 44.69 -1.61 -0.68
N LEU A 41 44.01 -1.15 -1.73
CA LEU A 41 44.44 -1.40 -3.11
C LEU A 41 43.57 -0.62 -4.12
N VAL A 42 44.30 0.02 -5.05
CA VAL A 42 43.86 0.52 -6.37
C VAL A 42 43.02 1.80 -6.34
N GLY A 43 43.28 2.83 -7.14
CA GLY A 43 44.23 2.99 -8.23
C GLY A 43 43.92 4.30 -8.95
N MET A 44 44.96 4.95 -9.42
CA MET A 44 44.90 6.15 -10.23
C MET A 44 44.31 5.86 -11.60
N GLY A 45 43.62 6.87 -12.14
CA GLY A 45 43.69 7.21 -13.56
C GLY A 45 42.76 6.44 -14.50
N GLY A 46 41.74 7.13 -14.99
CA GLY A 46 40.90 6.61 -16.07
C GLY A 46 39.74 7.53 -16.43
N GLU A 47 40.04 8.77 -16.83
CA GLU A 47 39.09 9.57 -17.61
C GLU A 47 38.79 8.83 -18.93
N ARG A 48 37.64 8.16 -19.00
CA ARG A 48 37.00 7.82 -20.28
C ARG A 48 35.64 8.46 -20.32
N SER A 49 35.61 9.59 -21.02
CA SER A 49 34.46 9.98 -21.82
C SER A 49 34.04 8.81 -22.70
N GLN A 50 32.80 8.33 -22.54
CA GLN A 50 31.97 7.88 -23.65
C GLN A 50 30.51 8.22 -23.35
N GLU A 51 30.03 9.17 -24.12
CA GLU A 51 28.62 9.40 -24.45
C GLU A 51 27.93 8.10 -24.90
N GLY A 52 26.63 8.04 -24.64
CA GLY A 52 25.73 7.33 -25.55
C GLY A 52 25.39 5.89 -25.21
N ILE A 53 24.95 5.61 -23.97
CA ILE A 53 24.02 4.49 -23.75
C ILE A 53 22.62 5.08 -23.58
N ARG A 54 21.96 5.30 -24.72
CA ARG A 54 20.51 5.41 -24.79
C ARG A 54 19.95 4.12 -24.17
N ARG A 55 19.48 4.20 -22.92
CA ARG A 55 18.69 3.14 -22.30
C ARG A 55 17.44 2.97 -23.15
N ALA A 56 17.46 1.97 -24.03
CA ALA A 56 16.25 1.44 -24.63
C ALA A 56 15.39 0.93 -23.46
N GLY A 57 14.38 1.72 -23.10
CA GLY A 57 13.44 1.38 -22.05
C GLY A 57 12.67 0.13 -22.47
N THR A 58 12.94 -0.98 -21.80
CA THR A 58 12.13 -2.21 -21.91
C THR A 58 10.76 -2.08 -21.23
N ASN A 59 10.34 -0.87 -20.86
CA ASN A 59 9.00 -0.59 -20.32
C ASN A 59 7.93 -0.48 -21.43
N GLY A 60 8.30 -0.62 -22.70
CA GLY A 60 7.39 -0.37 -23.83
C GLY A 60 6.39 -1.50 -24.16
N PHE A 61 6.56 -2.73 -23.67
CA PHE A 61 5.78 -3.86 -24.20
C PHE A 61 4.44 -4.14 -23.49
N MET A 62 4.17 -3.53 -22.33
CA MET A 62 2.87 -3.67 -21.65
C MET A 62 2.01 -2.40 -21.71
N GLY A 63 2.56 -1.25 -22.11
CA GLY A 63 1.81 0.00 -22.24
C GLY A 63 0.82 0.00 -23.42
N GLU A 64 1.14 -0.69 -24.51
CA GLU A 64 0.39 -0.59 -25.77
C GLU A 64 -0.72 -1.65 -25.94
N VAL A 65 -0.73 -2.70 -25.09
CA VAL A 65 -1.72 -3.81 -25.19
C VAL A 65 -2.59 -3.95 -23.94
N MET A 66 -2.55 -3.01 -23.00
CA MET A 66 -3.68 -2.83 -22.08
C MET A 66 -4.85 -2.26 -22.88
N SER A 67 -5.45 -3.10 -23.73
CA SER A 67 -6.87 -3.02 -24.10
C SER A 67 -7.60 -2.53 -22.87
N LYS A 68 -8.38 -1.45 -22.97
CA LYS A 68 -9.06 -0.77 -21.85
C LYS A 68 -9.84 -1.77 -20.99
N ILE A 69 -9.15 -2.51 -20.11
CA ILE A 69 -9.76 -3.44 -19.20
C ILE A 69 -10.49 -2.54 -18.23
N LYS A 70 -11.80 -2.66 -18.20
CA LYS A 70 -12.61 -1.89 -17.27
C LYS A 70 -12.17 -2.28 -15.87
N VAL A 71 -11.68 -1.30 -15.10
CA VAL A 71 -11.22 -1.51 -13.71
C VAL A 71 -12.33 -2.14 -12.86
N SER A 72 -13.60 -1.82 -13.17
CA SER A 72 -14.78 -2.41 -12.54
C SER A 72 -14.95 -3.93 -12.74
N ALA A 73 -14.23 -4.56 -13.66
CA ALA A 73 -14.22 -6.00 -13.87
C ALA A 73 -13.06 -6.72 -13.14
N LEU A 74 -12.05 -5.99 -12.67
CA LEU A 74 -10.86 -6.58 -12.04
C LEU A 74 -11.17 -7.17 -10.67
N SER A 75 -10.69 -8.37 -10.38
CA SER A 75 -10.79 -9.02 -9.07
C SER A 75 -9.60 -9.95 -8.82
N GLY A 76 -9.44 -10.38 -7.57
CA GLY A 76 -8.39 -11.32 -7.17
C GLY A 76 -6.99 -10.85 -7.57
N GLU A 77 -6.19 -11.76 -8.12
CA GLU A 77 -4.79 -11.52 -8.50
C GLU A 77 -4.65 -10.39 -9.53
N ALA A 78 -5.52 -10.35 -10.55
CA ALA A 78 -5.47 -9.30 -11.56
C ALA A 78 -5.68 -7.89 -10.97
N LEU A 79 -6.53 -7.75 -9.94
CA LEU A 79 -6.68 -6.48 -9.24
C LEU A 79 -5.44 -6.14 -8.41
N ASN A 80 -4.86 -7.13 -7.70
CA ASN A 80 -3.67 -6.93 -6.87
C ASN A 80 -2.45 -6.51 -7.70
N ASP A 81 -2.28 -7.09 -8.89
CA ASP A 81 -1.21 -6.72 -9.83
C ASP A 81 -1.39 -5.29 -10.35
N GLN A 82 -2.62 -4.89 -10.67
CA GLN A 82 -2.91 -3.52 -11.09
C GLN A 82 -2.67 -2.51 -9.96
N VAL A 83 -2.95 -2.87 -8.70
CA VAL A 83 -2.58 -2.04 -7.54
C VAL A 83 -1.06 -1.89 -7.43
N ALA A 84 -0.28 -2.95 -7.63
CA ALA A 84 1.18 -2.87 -7.63
C ALA A 84 1.71 -1.95 -8.75
N LEU A 85 1.16 -2.08 -9.95
CA LEU A 85 1.49 -1.19 -11.08
C LEU A 85 1.12 0.27 -10.81
N ALA A 86 -0.04 0.51 -10.19
CA ALA A 86 -0.47 1.85 -9.78
C ALA A 86 0.48 2.47 -8.74
N LEU A 87 1.03 1.66 -7.82
CA LEU A 87 2.07 2.08 -6.88
C LEU A 87 3.44 2.35 -7.53
N GLY A 88 3.57 2.16 -8.84
CA GLY A 88 4.83 2.30 -9.57
C GLY A 88 5.79 1.14 -9.33
N TRP A 89 5.31 0.01 -8.78
CA TRP A 89 6.14 -1.18 -8.61
C TRP A 89 6.41 -1.85 -9.95
N GLN A 90 7.56 -2.50 -10.04
CA GLN A 90 7.99 -3.24 -11.21
C GLN A 90 7.96 -4.73 -10.91
N GLN A 91 7.44 -5.51 -11.85
CA GLN A 91 7.52 -6.96 -11.77
C GLN A 91 8.91 -7.42 -12.25
N ARG A 92 9.56 -8.29 -11.48
CA ARG A 92 10.80 -8.96 -11.85
C ARG A 92 10.70 -10.45 -11.59
N MET A 93 11.51 -11.23 -12.29
CA MET A 93 11.63 -12.66 -12.06
C MET A 93 12.77 -12.93 -11.07
N TRP A 94 12.47 -13.63 -9.97
CA TRP A 94 13.48 -14.27 -9.12
C TRP A 94 13.47 -15.76 -9.43
N GLY A 95 14.32 -16.18 -10.37
CA GLY A 95 14.24 -17.53 -10.93
C GLY A 95 12.92 -17.70 -11.70
N ALA A 96 12.06 -18.62 -11.26
CA ALA A 96 10.75 -18.87 -11.85
C ALA A 96 9.59 -18.17 -11.12
N ILE A 97 9.87 -17.40 -10.06
CA ILE A 97 8.84 -16.77 -9.23
C ILE A 97 8.76 -15.28 -9.60
N PRO A 98 7.59 -14.76 -9.99
CA PRO A 98 7.41 -13.32 -10.16
C PRO A 98 7.43 -12.63 -8.80
N VAL A 99 8.08 -11.49 -8.71
CA VAL A 99 8.24 -10.68 -7.49
C VAL A 99 7.97 -9.22 -7.83
N TRP A 100 7.19 -8.53 -7.01
CA TRP A 100 6.98 -7.09 -7.12
C TRP A 100 8.05 -6.32 -6.36
N PHE A 101 8.65 -5.33 -7.01
CA PHE A 101 9.71 -4.49 -6.46
C PHE A 101 9.31 -3.01 -6.51
N ASP A 102 9.44 -2.34 -5.38
CA ASP A 102 9.26 -0.89 -5.26
C ASP A 102 10.59 -0.17 -5.61
N PRO A 103 10.70 0.51 -6.76
CA PRO A 103 11.93 1.19 -7.16
C PRO A 103 12.30 2.38 -6.25
N ALA A 104 11.33 2.92 -5.51
CA ALA A 104 11.56 4.06 -4.62
C ALA A 104 12.13 3.65 -3.25
N ASN A 105 12.13 2.35 -2.92
CA ASN A 105 12.63 1.86 -1.64
C ASN A 105 13.88 0.99 -1.82
N GLU A 106 15.02 1.42 -1.27
CA GLU A 106 16.30 0.71 -1.36
C GLU A 106 16.30 -0.66 -0.66
N ASN A 107 15.32 -0.95 0.21
CA ASN A 107 15.11 -2.30 0.76
C ASN A 107 14.38 -3.18 -0.26
N ARG A 108 15.18 -3.82 -1.12
CA ARG A 108 14.84 -4.30 -2.47
C ARG A 108 13.78 -5.41 -2.62
N TYR A 109 13.11 -5.85 -1.55
CA TYR A 109 12.12 -6.93 -1.63
C TYR A 109 10.99 -6.70 -0.62
N ARG A 110 9.91 -6.02 -1.04
CA ARG A 110 8.75 -5.78 -0.16
C ARG A 110 7.86 -7.01 0.00
N CYS A 111 7.70 -7.84 -1.03
CA CYS A 111 6.82 -9.01 -0.96
C CYS A 111 7.01 -9.97 -2.15
N HIS A 112 6.84 -11.27 -1.90
CA HIS A 112 6.57 -12.23 -2.98
C HIS A 112 5.18 -11.94 -3.58
N VAL A 113 5.00 -12.09 -4.90
CA VAL A 113 3.68 -11.92 -5.56
C VAL A 113 2.59 -12.73 -4.85
N ALA A 114 2.93 -13.94 -4.41
CA ALA A 114 2.01 -14.81 -3.67
C ALA A 114 1.47 -14.21 -2.35
N GLN A 115 2.17 -13.24 -1.75
CA GLN A 115 1.79 -12.60 -0.50
C GLN A 115 1.13 -11.22 -0.71
N TRP A 116 1.28 -10.60 -1.88
CA TRP A 116 0.68 -9.31 -2.18
C TRP A 116 -0.79 -9.49 -2.58
N LYS A 117 -1.67 -9.21 -1.64
CA LYS A 117 -3.12 -9.38 -1.77
C LYS A 117 -3.90 -8.22 -1.12
N PRO A 118 -3.68 -6.96 -1.53
CA PRO A 118 -4.33 -5.81 -0.91
C PRO A 118 -5.86 -5.82 -1.04
N SER A 119 -6.42 -6.54 -2.02
CA SER A 119 -7.88 -6.71 -2.15
C SER A 119 -8.49 -7.72 -1.16
N GLU A 120 -7.67 -8.53 -0.49
CA GLU A 120 -8.10 -9.57 0.45
C GLU A 120 -7.50 -9.39 1.86
N ASN A 121 -6.36 -8.71 1.97
CA ASN A 121 -5.60 -8.54 3.21
C ASN A 121 -5.64 -7.08 3.70
N TRP A 122 -6.33 -6.87 4.81
CA TRP A 122 -6.47 -5.57 5.48
C TRP A 122 -5.15 -4.93 5.89
N ALA A 123 -4.16 -5.73 6.31
CA ALA A 123 -2.85 -5.19 6.70
C ALA A 123 -2.12 -4.52 5.53
N GLN A 124 -2.50 -4.85 4.29
CA GLN A 124 -1.94 -4.27 3.08
C GLN A 124 -2.87 -3.21 2.48
N GLY A 125 -4.16 -3.51 2.36
CA GLY A 125 -5.14 -2.60 1.76
C GLY A 125 -5.51 -1.40 2.64
N GLY A 126 -5.57 -1.57 3.96
CA GLY A 126 -5.96 -0.50 4.90
C GLY A 126 -5.05 0.73 4.81
N PRO A 127 -3.71 0.58 4.95
CA PRO A 127 -2.78 1.70 4.80
C PRO A 127 -2.89 2.41 3.44
N LEU A 128 -3.14 1.67 2.35
CA LEU A 128 -3.34 2.26 1.03
C LEU A 128 -4.61 3.11 0.96
N MET A 129 -5.71 2.65 1.57
CA MET A 129 -6.96 3.42 1.65
C MET A 129 -6.77 4.74 2.40
N GLU A 130 -6.06 4.71 3.53
CA GLU A 130 -5.78 5.91 4.33
C GLU A 130 -4.85 6.89 3.62
N GLN A 131 -3.86 6.36 2.89
CA GLN A 131 -2.91 7.16 2.11
C GLN A 131 -3.61 7.83 0.92
N ALA A 132 -4.45 7.10 0.19
CA ALA A 132 -5.21 7.61 -0.94
C ALA A 132 -6.50 8.36 -0.56
N LYS A 133 -6.81 8.45 0.74
CA LYS A 133 -8.01 9.11 1.29
C LYS A 133 -9.32 8.56 0.70
N ILE A 134 -9.36 7.24 0.54
CA ILE A 134 -10.52 6.54 0.00
C ILE A 134 -11.57 6.39 1.10
N SER A 135 -12.77 6.90 0.83
CA SER A 135 -13.95 6.66 1.68
C SER A 135 -14.68 5.42 1.18
N THR A 136 -15.33 4.67 2.08
CA THR A 136 -16.12 3.49 1.70
C THR A 136 -17.44 3.42 2.44
N ILE A 137 -18.51 3.06 1.74
CA ILE A 137 -19.87 3.01 2.28
C ILE A 137 -20.52 1.68 1.89
N PRO A 138 -21.04 0.88 2.84
CA PRO A 138 -21.83 -0.31 2.52
C PRO A 138 -23.19 0.10 1.93
N ARG A 139 -23.66 -0.62 0.90
CA ARG A 139 -24.96 -0.38 0.27
C ARG A 139 -25.97 -1.46 0.65
N ILE A 140 -27.25 -1.12 0.50
CA ILE A 140 -28.39 -1.98 0.86
C ILE A 140 -28.39 -3.31 0.10
N ASN A 141 -27.87 -3.33 -1.13
CA ASN A 141 -27.75 -4.53 -1.95
C ASN A 141 -26.56 -5.45 -1.57
N GLY A 142 -25.86 -5.17 -0.46
CA GLY A 142 -24.69 -5.92 -0.01
C GLY A 142 -23.39 -5.57 -0.74
N ALA A 143 -23.43 -4.67 -1.73
CA ALA A 143 -22.24 -4.15 -2.37
C ALA A 143 -21.57 -3.05 -1.53
N TRP A 144 -20.31 -2.78 -1.84
CA TRP A 144 -19.54 -1.68 -1.28
C TRP A 144 -19.30 -0.61 -2.34
N TYR A 145 -19.49 0.63 -1.93
CA TYR A 145 -19.13 1.83 -2.67
C TYR A 145 -17.83 2.38 -2.11
N ALA A 146 -16.90 2.78 -2.98
CA ALA A 146 -15.68 3.48 -2.60
C ALA A 146 -15.49 4.71 -3.47
N GLU A 147 -14.99 5.80 -2.89
CA GLU A 147 -14.72 7.04 -3.61
C GLU A 147 -13.46 7.77 -3.13
N ILE A 148 -12.85 8.52 -4.03
CA ILE A 148 -11.87 9.57 -3.73
C ILE A 148 -12.56 10.91 -4.04
N PRO A 149 -12.73 11.78 -3.03
CA PRO A 149 -13.43 13.05 -3.19
C PRO A 149 -12.81 13.98 -4.24
N MET A 150 -13.63 14.84 -4.85
CA MET A 150 -13.18 15.78 -5.88
C MET A 150 -12.16 16.81 -5.37
N GLU A 151 -12.16 17.07 -4.07
CA GLU A 151 -11.17 17.91 -3.39
C GLU A 151 -9.74 17.35 -3.50
N ILE A 152 -9.62 16.06 -3.83
CA ILE A 152 -8.35 15.33 -3.95
C ILE A 152 -8.02 15.03 -5.42
N LYS A 153 -9.01 14.63 -6.22
CA LYS A 153 -8.85 14.33 -7.66
C LYS A 153 -9.90 15.08 -8.47
N LYS A 154 -9.48 15.78 -9.52
CA LYS A 154 -10.28 16.78 -10.27
C LYS A 154 -11.67 16.32 -10.71
N ASP A 155 -11.83 15.05 -11.10
CA ASP A 155 -13.10 14.53 -11.61
C ASP A 155 -13.87 13.65 -10.61
N GLY A 156 -13.27 13.38 -9.44
CA GLY A 156 -13.78 12.41 -8.47
C GLY A 156 -13.75 10.99 -9.05
N VAL A 157 -13.33 10.02 -8.26
CA VAL A 157 -13.23 8.63 -8.72
C VAL A 157 -14.06 7.77 -7.80
N PHE A 158 -14.91 6.91 -8.35
CA PHE A 158 -15.70 5.98 -7.55
C PHE A 158 -15.79 4.61 -8.19
N GLN A 159 -15.81 3.58 -7.35
CA GLN A 159 -15.90 2.19 -7.80
C GLN A 159 -16.77 1.35 -6.86
N PHE A 160 -17.26 0.24 -7.40
CA PHE A 160 -18.05 -0.75 -6.66
C PHE A 160 -17.30 -2.06 -6.50
N GLY A 161 -17.57 -2.76 -5.40
CA GLY A 161 -17.03 -4.09 -5.11
C GLY A 161 -17.98 -4.92 -4.25
N HIS A 162 -17.78 -6.23 -4.24
CA HIS A 162 -18.52 -7.13 -3.35
C HIS A 162 -17.93 -7.15 -1.92
N THR A 163 -16.71 -6.66 -1.75
CA THR A 163 -16.09 -6.39 -0.46
C THR A 163 -15.59 -4.95 -0.40
N GLN A 164 -15.42 -4.43 0.81
CA GLN A 164 -14.89 -3.09 1.06
C GLN A 164 -13.52 -2.88 0.41
N LEU A 165 -12.60 -3.84 0.60
CA LEU A 165 -11.26 -3.78 0.02
C LEU A 165 -11.28 -3.81 -1.50
N ILE A 166 -12.15 -4.60 -2.12
CA ILE A 166 -12.22 -4.69 -3.59
C ILE A 166 -12.75 -3.38 -4.18
N ALA A 167 -13.78 -2.78 -3.58
CA ALA A 167 -14.27 -1.48 -4.00
C ALA A 167 -13.16 -0.41 -3.89
N ALA A 168 -12.45 -0.41 -2.76
CA ALA A 168 -11.38 0.54 -2.50
C ALA A 168 -10.17 0.36 -3.45
N MET A 169 -9.69 -0.86 -3.65
CA MET A 169 -8.55 -1.12 -4.55
C MET A 169 -8.87 -0.79 -6.01
N ARG A 170 -10.12 -1.02 -6.45
CA ARG A 170 -10.56 -0.57 -7.78
C ARG A 170 -10.53 0.96 -7.87
N CYS A 171 -11.06 1.66 -6.87
CA CYS A 171 -11.06 3.12 -6.82
C CYS A 171 -9.63 3.67 -6.84
N PHE A 172 -8.71 3.04 -6.11
CA PHE A 172 -7.28 3.37 -6.11
C PHE A 172 -6.67 3.25 -7.50
N VAL A 173 -6.82 2.09 -8.15
CA VAL A 173 -6.26 1.82 -9.49
C VAL A 173 -6.79 2.80 -10.52
N ASP A 174 -8.09 3.06 -10.50
CA ASP A 174 -8.76 3.98 -11.44
C ASP A 174 -8.16 5.38 -11.30
N SER A 175 -8.00 5.86 -10.06
CA SER A 175 -7.45 7.18 -9.79
C SER A 175 -6.01 7.38 -10.25
N GLU A 176 -5.19 6.34 -10.25
CA GLU A 176 -3.79 6.41 -10.70
C GLU A 176 -3.64 6.16 -12.20
N SER A 177 -4.60 5.48 -12.83
CA SER A 177 -4.59 5.21 -14.26
C SER A 177 -4.90 6.45 -15.11
N GLU A 178 -5.74 7.35 -14.60
CA GLU A 178 -6.15 8.58 -15.31
C GLU A 178 -4.99 9.58 -15.54
N GLY A 179 -3.89 9.47 -14.78
CA GLY A 179 -2.71 10.31 -14.98
C GLY A 179 -1.74 9.84 -16.08
N LYS A 180 -1.98 8.70 -16.71
CA LYS A 180 -1.04 8.06 -17.68
C LYS A 180 -1.54 8.07 -19.13
N VAL A 181 -2.59 8.83 -19.43
CA VAL A 181 -3.15 8.90 -20.79
C VAL A 181 -2.39 9.96 -21.62
N ASP A 182 -1.42 9.46 -22.38
CA ASP A 182 -0.84 9.99 -23.63
C ASP A 182 -0.46 11.49 -23.69
N GLU A 183 0.83 11.79 -23.44
CA GLU A 183 1.53 12.94 -24.06
C GLU A 183 2.43 12.44 -25.21
#